data_AF-A0A7Y2LA96-F1
#
_entry.id   AF-A0A7Y2LA96-F1
#
_cell.length_a   1.000
_cell.length_b   1.000
_cell.length_c   1.000
_cell.angle_alpha   90.00
_cell.angle_beta   90.00
_cell.angle_gamma   90.00
#
_symmetry.space_group_name_H-M   'P 1'
#
loop_
_entity.id
_entity.type
_entity.pdbx_description
1 polymer ?
#
loop_
_entity_poly.entity_id
_entity_poly.type
_entity_poly.pdbx_seq_one_letter_code
_entity_poly.pdbx_strand_id
1 'polypeptide(L)'
;MAKNYKRQQGLTIEQLNAIDLLVMGMTDQEVADKVGVNRVTVTSWRLYDPYFQAELNKRRKEIWGASIDKMRNLIPKALETVENAIKQGDVKTALEFLKMAGMGDVFVGNIGEDEPEKIIEKLAREKESKARFDLDTHSREVYKKSVLDELDELADRLLRLQQAGYSK
;
A
#
# COMPACT_ATOMS: atom_id res chain seq x y z
N MET A 1 18.76 28.39 -27.44
CA MET A 1 19.86 27.71 -26.73
C MET A 1 19.26 26.88 -25.61
N ALA A 2 19.13 25.56 -25.78
CA ALA A 2 18.67 24.69 -24.69
C ALA A 2 19.80 24.59 -23.65
N LYS A 3 19.57 25.07 -22.42
CA LYS A 3 20.54 24.89 -21.31
C LYS A 3 20.77 23.38 -21.14
N ASN A 4 22.02 22.96 -21.29
CA ASN A 4 22.43 21.56 -21.11
C ASN A 4 22.63 21.31 -19.61
N TYR A 5 21.61 20.80 -18.92
CA TYR A 5 21.69 20.51 -17.48
C TYR A 5 22.33 19.15 -17.26
N LYS A 6 23.53 19.14 -16.65
CA LYS A 6 24.21 17.90 -16.27
C LYS A 6 23.44 17.22 -15.14
N ARG A 7 22.87 16.04 -15.41
CA ARG A 7 22.17 15.23 -14.42
C ARG A 7 23.16 14.29 -13.71
N GLN A 8 23.27 14.36 -12.39
CA GLN A 8 23.94 13.34 -11.58
C GLN A 8 22.88 12.35 -11.07
N GLN A 9 23.05 11.06 -11.39
CA GLN A 9 22.08 10.00 -11.08
C GLN A 9 20.63 10.30 -11.52
N GLY A 10 20.46 11.06 -12.61
CA GLY A 10 19.14 11.43 -13.14
C GLY A 10 18.56 12.75 -12.60
N LEU A 11 19.20 13.39 -11.62
CA LEU A 11 18.77 14.66 -11.01
C LEU A 11 19.73 15.83 -11.30
N THR A 12 19.17 17.02 -11.46
CA THR A 12 19.90 18.29 -11.55
C THR A 12 20.18 18.88 -10.16
N ILE A 13 21.10 19.84 -10.06
CA ILE A 13 21.43 20.52 -8.79
C ILE A 13 20.20 21.27 -8.26
N GLU A 14 19.45 21.91 -9.15
CA GLU A 14 18.21 22.62 -8.84
C GLU A 14 17.15 21.66 -8.27
N GLN A 15 17.05 20.45 -8.84
CA GLN A 15 16.16 19.42 -8.32
C GLN A 15 16.57 18.91 -6.93
N LEU A 16 17.87 18.71 -6.69
CA LEU A 16 18.38 18.32 -5.37
C LEU A 16 18.07 19.39 -4.32
N ASN A 17 18.35 20.66 -4.63
CA ASN A 17 18.01 21.78 -3.76
C ASN A 17 16.51 21.88 -3.49
N ALA A 18 15.68 21.65 -4.51
CA ALA A 18 14.22 21.64 -4.36
C ALA A 18 13.74 20.50 -3.45
N ILE A 19 14.34 19.31 -3.55
CA ILE A 19 14.03 18.17 -2.69
C ILE A 19 14.30 18.50 -1.21
N ASP A 20 15.47 19.07 -0.90
CA ASP A 20 15.83 19.42 0.48
C ASP A 20 14.83 20.42 1.09
N LEU A 21 14.42 21.44 0.32
CA LEU A 21 13.45 22.43 0.78
C LEU A 21 12.04 21.84 0.96
N LEU A 22 11.60 20.95 0.06
CA LEU A 22 10.31 20.27 0.15
C LEU A 22 10.25 19.31 1.35
N VAL A 23 11.37 18.69 1.69
CA VAL A 23 11.49 17.81 2.87
C VAL A 23 11.38 18.61 4.17
N MET A 24 11.83 19.86 4.17
CA MET A 24 11.66 20.79 5.28
C MET A 24 10.23 21.35 5.42
N GLY A 25 9.31 20.99 4.51
CA GLY A 25 7.91 21.37 4.56
C GLY A 25 7.56 22.68 3.85
N MET A 26 8.47 23.22 3.04
CA MET A 26 8.18 24.42 2.22
C MET A 26 7.18 24.10 1.11
N THR A 27 6.40 25.11 0.72
CA THR A 27 5.44 25.01 -0.37
C THR A 27 6.12 25.05 -1.74
N ASP A 28 5.47 24.51 -2.77
CA ASP A 28 6.01 24.53 -4.15
C ASP A 28 6.36 25.96 -4.63
N GLN A 29 5.66 26.98 -4.14
CA GLN A 29 5.92 28.38 -4.47
C GLN A 29 7.24 28.86 -3.83
N GLU A 30 7.40 28.68 -2.53
CA GLU A 30 8.62 29.08 -1.81
C GLU A 30 9.86 28.35 -2.32
N VAL A 31 9.71 27.07 -2.68
CA VAL A 31 10.78 26.27 -3.26
C VAL A 31 11.18 26.81 -4.63
N ALA A 32 10.21 27.14 -5.48
CA ALA A 32 10.45 27.68 -6.81
C ALA A 32 11.20 29.02 -6.74
N ASP A 33 10.79 29.90 -5.82
CA ASP A 33 11.41 31.20 -5.60
C ASP A 33 12.88 31.06 -5.13
N LYS A 34 13.16 30.11 -4.23
CA LYS A 34 14.52 29.84 -3.73
C LYS A 34 15.45 29.17 -4.74
N VAL A 35 14.90 28.29 -5.57
CA VAL A 35 15.67 27.54 -6.57
C VAL A 35 15.81 28.34 -7.88
N GLY A 36 15.03 29.40 -8.05
CA GLY A 36 15.07 30.27 -9.23
C GLY A 36 14.37 29.65 -10.45
N VAL A 37 13.29 28.90 -10.23
CA VAL A 37 12.49 28.26 -11.28
C VAL A 37 11.02 28.67 -11.17
N ASN A 38 10.20 28.34 -12.17
CA ASN A 38 8.76 28.56 -12.09
C ASN A 38 8.12 27.51 -11.16
N ARG A 39 7.10 27.89 -10.37
CA ARG A 39 6.32 26.95 -9.54
C ARG A 39 5.83 25.73 -10.32
N VAL A 40 5.38 25.93 -11.57
CA VAL A 40 4.90 24.82 -12.43
C VAL A 40 6.00 23.79 -12.67
N THR A 41 7.27 24.22 -12.74
CA THR A 41 8.43 23.33 -12.88
C THR A 41 8.60 22.43 -11.65
N VAL A 42 8.49 22.99 -10.44
CA VAL A 42 8.57 22.21 -9.19
C VAL A 42 7.41 21.23 -9.09
N THR A 43 6.19 21.67 -9.41
CA THR A 43 5.02 20.78 -9.44
C THR A 43 5.18 19.68 -10.49
N SER A 44 5.73 19.99 -11.67
CA SER A 44 6.00 19.02 -12.73
C SER A 44 7.02 17.96 -12.28
N TRP A 45 8.11 18.35 -11.62
CA TRP A 45 9.06 17.40 -11.05
C TRP A 45 8.41 16.47 -10.02
N ARG A 46 7.59 17.02 -9.11
CA ARG A 46 6.88 16.24 -8.10
C ARG A 46 5.90 15.23 -8.69
N LEU A 47 5.23 15.56 -9.79
CA LEU A 47 4.17 14.73 -10.37
C LEU A 47 4.67 13.75 -11.42
N TYR A 48 5.70 14.11 -12.19
CA TYR A 48 6.04 13.40 -13.42
C TYR A 48 7.52 12.99 -13.53
N ASP A 49 8.41 13.45 -12.66
CA ASP A 49 9.82 13.04 -12.68
C ASP A 49 10.06 11.89 -11.69
N PRO A 50 10.25 10.64 -12.16
CA PRO A 50 10.40 9.47 -11.28
C PRO A 50 11.66 9.54 -10.41
N TYR A 51 12.75 10.15 -10.91
CA TYR A 51 13.99 10.30 -10.14
C TYR A 51 13.78 11.29 -8.99
N PHE A 52 13.02 12.36 -9.25
CA PHE A 52 12.69 13.35 -8.24
C PHE A 52 11.81 12.76 -7.14
N GLN A 53 10.78 12.00 -7.53
CA GLN A 53 9.89 11.32 -6.58
C GLN A 53 10.64 10.30 -5.71
N ALA A 54 11.51 9.49 -6.32
CA ALA A 54 12.27 8.47 -5.60
C ALA A 54 13.18 9.08 -4.52
N GLU A 55 13.95 10.10 -4.87
CA GLU A 55 14.85 10.76 -3.91
C GLU A 55 14.06 11.55 -2.86
N LEU A 56 12.99 12.26 -3.23
CA LEU A 56 12.12 12.94 -2.27
C LEU A 56 11.52 11.97 -1.24
N ASN A 57 11.04 10.81 -1.68
CA ASN A 57 10.48 9.79 -0.80
C ASN A 57 11.55 9.16 0.11
N LYS A 58 12.76 8.93 -0.42
CA LYS A 58 13.90 8.43 0.35
C LYS A 58 14.25 9.40 1.48
N ARG A 59 14.42 10.69 1.18
CA ARG A 59 14.71 11.72 2.19
C ARG A 59 13.59 11.86 3.21
N ARG A 60 12.33 11.83 2.79
CA ARG A 60 11.18 11.82 3.71
C ARG A 60 11.25 10.62 4.66
N LYS A 61 11.55 9.43 4.16
CA LYS A 61 11.69 8.21 4.98
C LYS A 61 12.81 8.33 6.01
N GLU A 62 13.94 8.93 5.64
CA GLU A 62 15.06 9.18 6.55
C GLU A 62 14.65 10.11 7.71
N ILE A 63 13.97 11.22 7.41
CA ILE A 63 13.45 12.15 8.44
C ILE A 63 12.40 11.48 9.32
N TRP A 64 11.50 10.73 8.70
CA TRP A 64 10.43 10.04 9.43
C TRP A 64 10.99 8.93 10.34
N GLY A 65 12.05 8.24 9.92
CA GLY A 65 12.77 7.27 10.76
C GLY A 65 13.25 7.89 12.08
N ALA A 66 13.95 9.03 12.01
CA ALA A 66 14.41 9.74 13.20
C ALA A 66 13.25 10.23 14.10
N SER A 67 12.12 10.61 13.50
CA SER A 67 10.92 11.02 14.24
C SER A 67 10.24 9.84 14.94
N ILE A 68 10.24 8.67 14.31
CA ILE A 68 9.73 7.43 14.88
C ILE A 68 10.59 6.96 16.04
N ASP A 69 11.92 7.08 15.95
CA ASP A 69 12.78 6.70 17.07
C ASP A 69 12.58 7.62 18.27
N LYS A 70 12.37 8.93 18.04
CA LYS A 70 11.95 9.86 19.10
C LYS A 70 10.60 9.45 19.69
N MET A 71 9.62 9.09 18.87
CA MET A 71 8.31 8.62 19.34
C MET A 71 8.43 7.33 20.16
N ARG A 72 9.25 6.35 19.71
CA ARG A 72 9.53 5.11 20.45
C ARG A 72 10.14 5.39 21.83
N ASN A 73 11.03 6.37 21.92
CA ASN A 73 11.59 6.80 23.20
C ASN A 73 10.58 7.47 24.13
N LEU A 74 9.45 7.99 23.61
CA LEU A 74 8.37 8.55 24.42
C LEU A 74 7.38 7.49 24.91
N ILE A 75 7.34 6.30 24.30
CA ILE A 75 6.42 5.22 24.68
C ILE A 75 6.57 4.84 26.16
N PRO A 76 7.78 4.62 26.72
CA PRO A 76 7.92 4.29 28.15
C PRO A 76 7.32 5.37 29.06
N LYS A 77 7.57 6.65 28.76
CA LYS A 77 7.05 7.77 29.55
C LYS A 77 5.52 7.90 29.44
N ALA A 78 4.96 7.61 28.27
CA ALA A 78 3.51 7.53 28.09
C ALA A 78 2.91 6.38 28.92
N LEU A 79 3.56 5.21 28.95
CA LEU A 79 3.13 4.07 29.77
C LEU A 79 3.19 4.38 31.28
N GLU A 80 4.25 5.04 31.76
CA GLU A 80 4.34 5.52 33.14
C GLU A 80 3.19 6.47 33.51
N THR A 81 2.81 7.35 32.57
CA THR A 81 1.70 8.29 32.77
C THR A 81 0.37 7.53 32.90
N VAL A 82 0.14 6.53 32.06
CA VAL A 82 -1.04 5.65 32.13
C VAL A 82 -1.04 4.85 33.45
N GLU A 83 0.09 4.27 33.84
CA GLU A 83 0.22 3.53 35.09
C GLU A 83 -0.11 4.40 36.31
N ASN A 84 0.39 5.64 36.34
CA ASN A 84 0.13 6.57 37.43
C ASN A 84 -1.35 6.98 37.48
N ALA A 85 -2.01 7.21 36.33
CA ALA A 85 -3.44 7.48 36.29
C ALA A 85 -4.27 6.31 36.83
N ILE A 86 -3.88 5.06 36.48
CA ILE A 86 -4.51 3.85 37.02
C ILE A 86 -4.31 3.75 38.54
N LYS A 87 -3.10 3.98 39.04
CA LYS A 87 -2.78 3.98 40.49
C LYS A 87 -3.57 5.04 41.26
N GLN A 88 -3.88 6.17 40.64
CA GLN A 88 -4.70 7.24 41.21
C GLN A 88 -6.21 6.96 41.14
N GLY A 89 -6.62 5.84 40.54
CA GLY A 89 -8.03 5.42 40.48
C GLY A 89 -8.79 6.02 39.30
N ASP A 90 -8.13 6.47 38.23
CA ASP A 90 -8.81 6.85 36.99
C ASP A 90 -9.40 5.61 36.29
N VAL A 91 -10.67 5.36 36.59
CA VAL A 91 -11.45 4.23 36.06
C VAL A 91 -11.53 4.26 34.53
N LYS A 92 -11.59 5.44 33.91
CA LYS A 92 -11.67 5.54 32.45
C LYS A 92 -10.35 5.09 31.81
N THR A 93 -9.23 5.57 32.31
CA THR A 93 -7.90 5.17 31.81
C THR A 93 -7.66 3.67 32.06
N ALA A 94 -8.06 3.14 33.21
CA ALA A 94 -7.99 1.71 33.51
C ALA A 94 -8.84 0.86 32.55
N LEU A 95 -10.09 1.25 32.28
CA LEU A 95 -10.96 0.54 31.34
C LEU A 95 -10.42 0.57 29.91
N GLU A 96 -9.92 1.71 29.44
CA GLU A 96 -9.31 1.82 28.11
C GLU A 96 -8.03 0.97 28.01
N PHE A 97 -7.20 0.95 29.05
CA PHE A 97 -6.02 0.08 29.10
C PHE A 97 -6.42 -1.40 29.04
N LEU A 98 -7.44 -1.82 29.79
CA LEU A 98 -7.98 -3.18 29.75
C LEU A 98 -8.53 -3.55 28.36
N LYS A 99 -9.25 -2.64 27.70
CA LYS A 99 -9.70 -2.83 26.30
C LYS A 99 -8.52 -3.01 25.35
N MET A 100 -7.50 -2.16 25.45
CA MET A 100 -6.28 -2.28 24.64
C MET A 100 -5.51 -3.58 24.93
N ALA A 101 -5.57 -4.08 26.16
CA ALA A 101 -5.03 -5.37 26.56
C ALA A 101 -5.90 -6.57 26.13
N GLY A 102 -6.98 -6.35 25.38
CA GLY A 102 -7.87 -7.40 24.88
C GLY A 102 -8.94 -7.87 25.87
N MET A 103 -9.13 -7.17 27.00
CA MET A 103 -10.14 -7.48 28.03
C MET A 103 -11.44 -6.67 27.85
N GLY A 104 -11.59 -5.97 26.72
CA GLY A 104 -12.83 -5.29 26.33
C GLY A 104 -13.81 -6.20 25.60
N ASP A 105 -15.05 -5.74 25.44
CA ASP A 105 -16.06 -6.38 24.59
C ASP A 105 -15.45 -6.69 23.22
N VAL A 106 -15.30 -7.98 22.94
CA VAL A 106 -14.82 -8.54 21.67
C VAL A 106 -13.32 -8.29 21.42
N PHE A 107 -12.45 -8.97 22.16
CA PHE A 107 -11.28 -9.69 21.60
C PHE A 107 -10.60 -10.55 22.70
N VAL A 108 -11.33 -11.52 23.25
CA VAL A 108 -10.72 -12.85 23.47
C VAL A 108 -10.45 -13.40 22.06
N GLY A 109 -9.43 -12.83 21.42
CA GLY A 109 -9.10 -13.12 20.05
C GLY A 109 -8.64 -14.55 19.97
N ASN A 110 -9.51 -15.43 19.46
CA ASN A 110 -9.16 -16.77 18.99
C ASN A 110 -8.06 -17.42 19.83
N ILE A 111 -8.35 -17.72 21.10
CA ILE A 111 -7.61 -18.81 21.73
C ILE A 111 -7.95 -20.02 20.85
N GLY A 112 -6.96 -20.47 20.07
CA GLY A 112 -7.12 -21.63 19.22
C GLY A 112 -7.56 -22.82 20.08
N GLU A 113 -8.27 -23.76 19.46
CA GLU A 113 -8.63 -25.00 20.12
C GLU A 113 -7.37 -25.65 20.72
N ASP A 114 -7.41 -26.06 21.98
CA ASP A 114 -6.30 -26.64 22.73
C ASP A 114 -6.33 -28.18 22.76
N GLU A 115 -7.42 -28.77 22.26
CA GLU A 115 -7.58 -30.21 22.05
C GLU A 115 -7.05 -30.63 20.65
N PRO A 116 -6.01 -31.49 20.58
CA PRO A 116 -5.41 -31.93 19.33
C PRO A 116 -6.40 -32.51 18.31
N GLU A 117 -7.40 -33.26 18.78
CA GLU A 117 -8.39 -33.95 17.94
C GLU A 117 -9.25 -32.97 17.15
N LYS A 118 -9.71 -31.89 17.80
CA LYS A 118 -10.54 -30.87 17.18
C LYS A 118 -9.75 -29.96 16.24
N ILE A 119 -8.45 -29.75 16.52
CA ILE A 119 -7.54 -29.08 15.57
C ILE A 119 -7.42 -29.91 14.29
N ILE A 120 -7.22 -31.22 14.41
CA ILE A 120 -7.11 -32.14 13.26
C ILE A 120 -8.42 -32.14 12.45
N GLU A 121 -9.56 -32.19 13.12
CA GLU A 121 -10.87 -32.15 12.47
C GLU A 121 -11.09 -30.85 11.70
N LYS A 122 -10.73 -29.70 12.29
CA LYS A 122 -10.81 -28.39 11.64
C LYS A 122 -9.91 -28.34 10.40
N LEU A 123 -8.66 -28.80 10.52
CA LEU A 123 -7.72 -28.86 9.39
C LEU A 123 -8.21 -29.78 8.27
N ALA A 124 -8.83 -30.91 8.61
CA ALA A 124 -9.43 -31.82 7.63
C ALA A 124 -10.58 -31.15 6.86
N ARG A 125 -11.52 -30.50 7.58
CA ARG A 125 -12.63 -29.74 6.97
C ARG A 125 -12.13 -28.60 6.08
N GLU A 126 -11.12 -27.85 6.53
CA GLU A 126 -10.52 -26.76 5.74
C GLU A 126 -9.85 -27.29 4.47
N LYS A 127 -9.13 -28.42 4.55
CA LYS A 127 -8.52 -29.08 3.40
C LYS A 127 -9.56 -29.60 2.41
N GLU A 128 -10.66 -30.18 2.89
CA GLU A 128 -11.79 -30.61 2.06
C GLU A 128 -12.52 -29.44 1.40
N SER A 129 -12.77 -28.37 2.15
CA SER A 129 -13.40 -27.15 1.62
C SER A 129 -12.53 -26.49 0.56
N LYS A 130 -11.20 -26.43 0.78
CA LYS A 130 -10.25 -25.90 -0.19
C LYS A 130 -10.17 -26.78 -1.43
N ALA A 131 -10.10 -28.10 -1.27
CA ALA A 131 -10.13 -29.03 -2.39
C ALA A 131 -11.43 -28.93 -3.21
N ARG A 132 -12.60 -28.77 -2.56
CA ARG A 132 -13.88 -28.53 -3.25
C ARG A 132 -13.90 -27.21 -4.01
N PHE A 133 -13.36 -26.14 -3.41
CA PHE A 133 -13.28 -24.82 -4.04
C PHE A 133 -12.34 -24.83 -5.25
N ASP A 134 -11.20 -25.51 -5.14
CA ASP A 134 -10.22 -25.65 -6.22
C ASP A 134 -10.83 -26.44 -7.41
N LEU A 135 -11.64 -27.48 -7.13
CA LEU A 135 -12.36 -28.25 -8.17
C LEU A 135 -13.43 -27.42 -8.90
N ASP A 136 -14.18 -26.57 -8.18
CA ASP A 136 -15.17 -25.66 -8.78
C ASP A 136 -14.49 -24.61 -9.66
N THR A 137 -13.38 -24.04 -9.18
CA THR A 137 -12.61 -23.03 -9.90
C THR A 137 -12.00 -23.61 -11.18
N HIS A 138 -11.41 -24.81 -11.10
CA HIS A 138 -10.84 -25.47 -12.27
C HIS A 138 -11.92 -25.81 -13.32
N SER A 139 -13.09 -26.26 -12.88
CA SER A 139 -14.22 -26.56 -13.77
C SER A 139 -14.74 -25.29 -14.49
N ARG A 140 -14.79 -24.15 -13.78
CA ARG A 140 -15.13 -22.84 -14.37
C ARG A 140 -14.10 -22.35 -15.39
N GLU A 141 -12.81 -22.56 -15.12
CA GLU A 141 -11.74 -22.18 -16.06
C GLU A 141 -11.79 -23.01 -17.35
N VAL A 142 -12.02 -24.33 -17.24
CA VAL A 142 -12.18 -25.21 -18.40
C VAL A 142 -13.40 -24.82 -19.24
N TYR A 143 -14.54 -24.52 -18.60
CA TYR A 143 -15.74 -24.06 -19.31
C TYR A 143 -15.52 -22.71 -20.01
N LYS A 144 -14.89 -21.76 -19.32
CA LYS A 144 -14.56 -20.45 -19.90
C LYS A 144 -13.67 -20.58 -21.13
N LYS A 145 -12.68 -21.48 -21.09
CA LYS A 145 -11.80 -21.73 -22.23
C LYS A 145 -12.56 -22.30 -23.43
N SER A 146 -13.40 -23.31 -23.21
CA SER A 146 -14.25 -23.90 -24.27
C SER A 146 -15.13 -22.85 -24.95
N VAL A 147 -15.77 -21.97 -24.18
CA VAL A 147 -16.63 -20.92 -24.72
C VAL A 147 -15.85 -19.89 -25.52
N LEU A 148 -14.61 -19.55 -25.11
CA LEU A 148 -13.75 -18.64 -25.86
C LEU A 148 -13.33 -19.24 -27.19
N ASP A 149 -12.94 -20.52 -27.20
CA ASP A 149 -12.56 -21.24 -28.43
C ASP A 149 -13.76 -21.28 -29.42
N GLU A 150 -14.98 -21.54 -28.93
CA GLU A 150 -16.21 -21.51 -29.74
C GLU A 150 -16.51 -20.10 -30.32
N LEU A 151 -16.28 -19.04 -29.53
CA LEU A 151 -16.49 -17.67 -29.99
C LEU A 151 -15.49 -17.25 -31.06
N ASP A 152 -14.23 -17.67 -30.95
CA ASP A 152 -13.21 -17.41 -31.96
C ASP A 152 -13.55 -18.13 -33.28
N GLU A 153 -14.00 -19.38 -33.22
CA GLU A 153 -14.47 -20.10 -34.42
C GLU A 153 -15.67 -19.41 -35.09
N LEU A 154 -16.61 -18.90 -34.30
CA LEU A 154 -17.76 -18.14 -34.80
C LEU A 154 -17.35 -16.80 -35.40
N ALA A 155 -16.40 -16.10 -34.79
CA ALA A 155 -15.86 -14.85 -35.31
C ALA A 155 -15.18 -15.06 -36.67
N ASP A 156 -14.34 -16.09 -36.79
CA ASP A 156 -13.71 -16.50 -38.05
C ASP A 156 -14.74 -16.86 -39.12
N ARG A 157 -15.81 -17.56 -38.72
CA ARG A 157 -16.92 -17.92 -39.62
C ARG A 157 -17.66 -16.68 -40.13
N LEU A 158 -17.93 -15.70 -39.26
CA LEU A 158 -18.55 -14.43 -39.66
C LEU A 158 -17.66 -13.64 -40.61
N LEU A 159 -16.36 -13.62 -40.36
CA LEU A 159 -15.38 -12.92 -41.18
C LEU A 159 -15.28 -13.53 -42.59
N ARG A 160 -15.32 -14.87 -42.70
CA ARG A 160 -15.42 -15.59 -43.98
C ARG A 160 -16.72 -15.30 -44.72
N LEU A 161 -17.85 -15.22 -44.01
CA LEU A 161 -19.15 -14.89 -44.61
C LEU A 161 -19.21 -13.44 -45.13
N GLN A 162 -18.60 -12.50 -44.41
CA GLN A 162 -18.46 -11.12 -44.89
C GLN A 162 -17.60 -11.06 -46.15
N GLN A 163 -16.45 -11.73 -46.19
CA GLN A 163 -15.58 -11.77 -47.37
C GLN A 163 -16.26 -12.43 -48.58
N ALA A 164 -17.08 -13.47 -48.37
CA ALA A 164 -17.87 -14.09 -49.44
C ALA A 164 -19.02 -13.20 -49.95
N GLY A 165 -19.54 -12.28 -49.13
CA GLY A 165 -20.59 -11.32 -49.49
C GLY A 165 -20.11 -10.11 -50.30
N TYR A 166 -18.80 -9.80 -50.29
CA TYR A 166 -18.21 -8.66 -51.01
C TYR A 166 -17.73 -8.97 -52.44
N SER A 167 -17.98 -10.18 -52.97
CA SER A 167 -17.54 -10.60 -54.31
C SER A 167 -18.69 -10.71 -55.34
N LYS A 168 -19.67 -9.80 -55.28
CA LYS A 168 -20.67 -9.58 -56.35
C LYS A 168 -20.69 -8.14 -56.80
#